data_AF-A0A7Y7N9U3-F1
#
_entry.id   AF-A0A7Y7N9U3-F1
#
_cell.length_a   1.000
_cell.length_b   1.000
_cell.length_c   1.000
_cell.angle_alpha   90.00
_cell.angle_beta   90.00
_cell.angle_gamma   90.00
#
_symmetry.space_group_name_H-M   'P 1'
#
loop_
_entity.id
_entity.type
_entity.pdbx_description
1 polymer ?
#
loop_
_entity_poly.entity_id
_entity_poly.type
_entity_poly.pdbx_seq_one_letter_code
_entity_poly.pdbx_strand_id
1 'polypeptide(L)'
;MGDILSRSIMMTELTTANSFIVRVYRVDPEDPHKLTGLVEAMDGSDVRAPFTNLDELAALLSRLPGKRGGRKRRTKQDANL
;
A
#
# COMPACT_ATOMS: atom_id res chain seq x y z
N MET A 1 26.65 -20.33 -26.44
CA MET A 1 25.18 -20.46 -26.51
C MET A 1 24.80 -21.51 -25.50
N GLY A 2 24.13 -21.25 -24.38
CA GLY A 2 23.53 -20.05 -23.83
C GLY A 2 22.59 -20.55 -22.75
N ASP A 3 22.86 -20.24 -21.49
CA ASP A 3 21.94 -20.50 -20.38
C ASP A 3 22.01 -19.31 -19.41
N ILE A 4 21.55 -18.17 -19.92
CA ILE A 4 21.03 -17.10 -19.07
C ILE A 4 19.60 -17.55 -18.76
N LEU A 5 19.23 -17.57 -17.47
CA LEU A 5 17.88 -17.67 -16.90
C LEU A 5 17.70 -18.75 -15.81
N SER A 6 18.70 -18.92 -14.93
CA SER A 6 18.43 -19.40 -13.55
C SER A 6 18.45 -18.24 -12.57
N ARG A 7 17.77 -17.14 -12.91
CA ARG A 7 17.38 -16.16 -11.90
C ARG A 7 16.13 -16.69 -11.24
N SER A 8 16.33 -17.68 -10.36
CA SER A 8 15.33 -18.15 -9.41
C SER A 8 14.78 -16.91 -8.71
N ILE A 9 13.58 -16.51 -9.12
CA ILE A 9 12.77 -15.59 -8.34
C ILE A 9 12.52 -16.37 -7.06
N MET A 10 13.30 -16.06 -6.04
CA MET A 10 13.00 -16.41 -4.65
C MET A 10 11.59 -15.85 -4.42
N MET A 11 10.57 -16.67 -4.68
CA MET A 11 9.23 -16.48 -4.14
C MET A 11 9.43 -16.58 -2.64
N THR A 12 9.76 -15.45 -2.02
CA THR A 12 9.48 -15.23 -0.61
C THR A 12 8.05 -15.69 -0.43
N GLU A 13 7.83 -16.76 0.32
CA GLU A 13 6.55 -17.08 0.94
C GLU A 13 6.15 -15.84 1.73
N LEU A 14 5.49 -14.91 1.04
CA LEU A 14 4.91 -13.73 1.63
C LEU A 14 3.73 -14.31 2.39
N THR A 15 3.89 -14.48 3.70
CA THR A 15 2.78 -14.87 4.58
C THR A 15 1.60 -13.98 4.20
N THR A 16 0.54 -14.58 3.64
CA THR A 16 -0.62 -13.92 3.04
C THR A 16 -1.41 -13.04 4.01
N ALA A 17 -1.00 -13.02 5.28
CA ALA A 17 -1.56 -12.25 6.36
C ALA A 17 -1.70 -10.74 6.06
N ASN A 18 -0.95 -10.17 5.12
CA ASN A 18 -1.00 -8.75 4.77
C ASN A 18 -1.11 -8.50 3.26
N SER A 19 -1.87 -9.34 2.55
CA SER A 19 -2.14 -9.17 1.13
C SER A 19 -3.39 -8.30 0.92
N PHE A 20 -3.30 -7.34 0.00
CA PHE A 20 -4.41 -6.46 -0.37
C PHE A 20 -4.58 -6.44 -1.89
N ILE A 21 -5.83 -6.48 -2.35
CA ILE A 21 -6.16 -6.14 -3.74
C ILE A 21 -6.48 -4.65 -3.78
N VAL A 22 -5.79 -3.92 -4.65
CA VAL A 22 -6.04 -2.50 -4.89
C VAL A 22 -6.55 -2.34 -6.31
N ARG A 23 -7.80 -1.87 -6.46
CA ARG A 23 -8.40 -1.52 -7.75
C ARG A 23 -8.30 -0.02 -7.95
N VAL A 24 -7.67 0.41 -9.03
CA VAL A 24 -7.49 1.83 -9.38
C VAL A 24 -8.29 2.13 -10.64
N TYR A 25 -9.09 3.19 -10.58
CA TYR A 25 -9.90 3.69 -11.67
C TYR A 25 -9.51 5.14 -11.95
N ARG A 26 -9.40 5.48 -13.23
CA ARG A 26 -9.32 6.88 -13.67
C ARG A 26 -10.73 7.32 -13.98
N VAL A 27 -11.19 8.33 -13.25
CA VAL A 27 -12.56 8.82 -13.39
C VAL A 27 -12.64 9.89 -14.48
N ASP A 28 -11.55 10.61 -14.69
CA ASP A 28 -11.50 11.77 -15.56
C ASP A 28 -10.45 11.57 -16.67
N PRO A 29 -10.84 11.57 -17.95
CA PRO A 29 -9.88 11.47 -19.04
C PRO A 29 -9.09 12.77 -19.25
N GLU A 30 -9.60 13.91 -18.78
CA GLU A 30 -8.94 15.21 -18.91
C GLU A 30 -8.02 15.53 -17.74
N ASP A 31 -8.32 14.99 -16.55
CA ASP A 31 -7.45 15.07 -15.38
C ASP A 31 -6.77 13.73 -15.06
N PRO A 32 -5.52 13.54 -15.52
CA PRO A 32 -4.79 12.29 -15.32
C PRO A 32 -4.48 11.95 -13.86
N HIS A 33 -4.55 12.93 -12.94
CA HIS A 33 -4.25 12.77 -11.51
C HIS A 33 -5.48 12.38 -10.70
N LYS A 34 -6.68 12.54 -11.26
CA LYS A 34 -7.94 12.21 -10.62
C LYS A 34 -8.21 10.71 -10.70
N LEU A 35 -7.86 10.03 -9.63
CA LEU A 35 -8.05 8.60 -9.47
C LEU A 35 -9.02 8.31 -8.33
N THR A 36 -9.76 7.22 -8.46
CA THR A 36 -10.52 6.64 -7.35
C THR A 36 -10.25 5.15 -7.33
N GLY A 37 -10.55 4.50 -6.22
CA GLY A 37 -10.26 3.09 -6.11
C GLY A 37 -10.86 2.45 -4.90
N LEU A 38 -10.61 1.15 -4.80
CA LEU A 38 -11.06 0.30 -3.71
C LEU A 38 -9.88 -0.56 -3.25
N VAL A 39 -9.75 -0.70 -1.94
CA VAL A 39 -8.86 -1.66 -1.30
C VAL A 39 -9.69 -2.76 -0.68
N GLU A 40 -9.28 -4.01 -0.90
CA GLU A 40 -9.88 -5.21 -0.34
C GLU A 40 -8.79 -6.04 0.34
N ALA A 41 -9.04 -6.48 1.58
CA ALA A 41 -8.14 -7.36 2.30
C ALA A 41 -8.26 -8.81 1.82
N MET A 42 -7.14 -9.52 1.68
CA MET A 42 -7.09 -10.92 1.27
C MET A 42 -6.99 -11.89 2.46
N ASP A 43 -7.32 -11.41 3.65
CA ASP A 43 -7.32 -12.18 4.91
C ASP A 43 -8.65 -12.89 5.19
N GLY A 44 -9.58 -12.86 4.22
CA GLY A 44 -10.93 -13.42 4.36
C GLY A 44 -11.89 -12.49 5.13
N SER A 45 -11.44 -11.30 5.53
CA SER A 45 -12.34 -10.26 6.01
C SER A 45 -13.01 -9.58 4.81
N ASP A 46 -14.33 -9.36 4.86
CA ASP A 46 -15.07 -8.60 3.85
C ASP A 46 -14.77 -7.08 3.91
N VAL A 47 -13.58 -6.70 4.38
CA VAL A 47 -13.17 -5.32 4.54
C VAL A 47 -12.83 -4.74 3.18
N ARG A 48 -13.72 -3.86 2.71
CA ARG A 48 -13.56 -3.06 1.50
C ARG A 48 -13.59 -1.58 1.86
N ALA A 49 -12.60 -0.83 1.41
CA ALA A 49 -12.49 0.61 1.67
C ALA A 49 -12.23 1.39 0.37
N PRO A 50 -13.04 2.40 0.04
CA PRO A 50 -12.77 3.28 -1.09
C PRO A 50 -11.63 4.27 -0.78
N PHE A 51 -10.99 4.78 -1.84
CA PHE A 51 -10.07 5.91 -1.77
C PHE A 51 -10.18 6.78 -3.02
N THR A 52 -9.79 8.06 -2.89
CA THR A 52 -9.89 9.10 -3.93
C THR A 52 -8.54 9.73 -4.27
N ASN A 53 -7.48 9.35 -3.56
CA ASN A 53 -6.12 9.81 -3.81
C ASN A 53 -5.11 8.82 -3.20
N LEU A 54 -3.83 8.98 -3.56
CA LEU A 54 -2.77 8.08 -3.11
C LEU A 54 -2.43 8.22 -1.62
N ASP A 55 -2.61 9.40 -1.03
CA ASP A 55 -2.34 9.63 0.39
C ASP A 55 -3.37 8.90 1.27
N GLU A 56 -4.63 8.91 0.85
CA GLU A 56 -5.72 8.16 1.46
C GLU A 56 -5.48 6.65 1.35
N LEU A 57 -5.05 6.17 0.18
CA LEU A 57 -4.63 4.78 0.00
C LEU A 57 -3.49 4.40 0.97
N ALA A 58 -2.45 5.23 1.08
CA ALA A 58 -1.34 4.99 1.99
C ALA A 58 -1.79 4.94 3.46
N ALA A 59 -2.73 5.83 3.83
CA ALA A 59 -3.34 5.83 5.16
C ALA A 59 -4.13 4.55 5.43
N LEU A 60 -4.96 4.09 4.48
CA LEU A 60 -5.72 2.84 4.60
C LEU A 60 -4.81 1.64 4.77
N LEU A 61 -3.79 1.49 3.93
CA LEU A 61 -2.80 0.40 4.01
C LEU A 61 -1.96 0.46 5.29
N SER A 62 -1.86 1.62 5.95
CA SER A 62 -1.17 1.76 7.23
C SER A 62 -2.05 1.45 8.44
N ARG A 63 -3.37 1.56 8.31
CA ARG A 63 -4.36 1.33 9.36
C ARG A 63 -4.89 -0.10 9.38
N LEU A 64 -4.94 -0.75 8.21
CA LEU A 64 -5.34 -2.14 8.10
C LEU A 64 -4.39 -3.02 8.94
N PRO A 65 -4.92 -3.96 9.74
CA PRO A 65 -4.15 -4.76 10.68
C PRO A 65 -3.10 -5.54 9.90
N GLY A 66 -1.84 -5.14 10.03
CA GLY A 66 -0.75 -5.73 9.24
C GLY A 66 0.52 -4.89 9.18
N LYS A 67 0.42 -3.56 9.27
CA LYS A 67 1.60 -2.69 9.29
C LYS A 67 1.98 -2.32 10.72
N ARG A 68 2.99 -3.02 11.28
CA ARG A 68 3.65 -2.62 12.53
C ARG A 68 4.06 -1.15 12.43
N GLY A 69 3.50 -0.33 13.32
CA GLY A 69 3.75 1.10 13.41
C GLY A 69 5.23 1.41 13.55
N GLY A 70 5.69 2.37 12.77
CA GLY A 70 7.10 2.72 12.74
C GLY A 70 7.36 4.11 12.17
N ARG A 71 6.77 5.16 12.75
CA ARG A 71 7.37 6.51 12.68
C ARG A 71 6.86 7.47 13.74
N LYS A 72 7.41 7.38 14.95
CA LYS A 72 7.41 8.50 15.91
C LYS A 72 8.58 9.42 15.55
N ARG A 73 8.37 10.40 14.66
CA ARG A 73 9.32 11.53 14.54
C ARG A 73 9.07 12.46 15.72
N ARG A 74 9.84 12.27 16.80
CA ARG A 74 10.06 13.33 17.80
C ARG A 74 11.05 14.31 17.18
N THR A 75 10.55 15.41 16.63
CA THR A 75 11.37 16.60 16.46
C THR A 75 11.13 17.46 17.68
N LYS A 76 11.97 17.30 18.71
CA LYS A 76 12.04 18.24 19.83
C LYS A 76 12.99 19.34 19.39
N GLN A 77 12.45 20.39 18.77
CA GLN A 77 13.15 21.66 18.63
C GLN A 77 12.91 22.40 19.95
N ASP A 78 13.79 22.18 20.93
CA ASP A 78 13.91 23.09 22.06
C ASP A 78 14.58 24.37 21.50
N ALA A 79 13.75 25.35 21.16
CA ALA A 79 14.18 26.73 20.96
C ALA A 79 13.68 27.53 22.17
N ASN A 80 14.51 27.58 23.21
CA ASN A 80 14.66 28.70 24.14
C ASN A 80 15.55 28.29 25.32
N LEU A 81 16.77 28.83 25.34
CA LEU A 81 17.39 29.61 26.43
C LEU A 81 18.86 29.87 26.10
#